data_AF-A0A6G7VL16-F1
#
_entry.id   AF-A0A6G7VL16-F1
#
_cell.length_a   1.000
_cell.length_b   1.000
_cell.length_c   1.000
_cell.angle_alpha   90.00
_cell.angle_beta   90.00
_cell.angle_gamma   90.00
#
_symmetry.space_group_name_H-M   'P 1'
#
loop_
_entity.id
_entity.type
_entity.pdbx_description
1 polymer ?
#
loop_
_entity_poly.entity_id
_entity_poly.type
_entity_poly.pdbx_seq_one_letter_code
_entity_poly.pdbx_strand_id
1 'polypeptide(L)' 'MTILIIIGAVTAALGLAGLGYCIREAVRIRKGGIPAEQSAAKLRALVAVNMAAVGVAFIGLGMVVAGLLL' A
#
# COMPACT_ATOMS: atom_id res chain seq x y z
N MET A 1 9.21 -13.62 -19.45
CA MET A 1 8.21 -14.58 -18.92
C MET A 1 6.86 -13.88 -18.67
N THR A 2 5.94 -13.89 -19.65
CA THR A 2 4.68 -13.11 -19.59
C THR A 2 3.83 -13.35 -18.35
N ILE A 3 3.75 -14.60 -17.87
CA ILE A 3 2.96 -14.94 -16.68
C ILE A 3 3.45 -14.19 -15.42
N LEU A 4 4.77 -14.05 -15.27
CA LEU A 4 5.38 -13.38 -14.13
C LEU A 4 5.15 -11.86 -14.17
N ILE A 5 5.14 -11.29 -15.38
CA ILE A 5 4.78 -9.89 -15.59
C ILE A 5 3.34 -9.63 -15.18
N ILE A 6 2.40 -10.49 -15.58
CA ILE A 6 0.98 -10.34 -15.23
C ILE A 6 0.79 -10.43 -13.71
N ILE A 7 1.36 -11.45 -13.06
CA ILE A 7 1.28 -11.62 -11.61
C ILE A 7 1.89 -10.40 -10.91
N GLY A 8 3.09 -9.97 -11.34
CA GLY A 8 3.75 -8.78 -10.83
C GLY A 8 2.91 -7.52 -10.93
N ALA A 9 2.28 -7.29 -12.08
CA ALA A 9 1.42 -6.14 -12.31
C ALA A 9 0.18 -6.15 -11.40
N VAL A 10 -0.46 -7.32 -11.23
CA VAL A 10 -1.61 -7.48 -10.33
C VAL A 10 -1.18 -7.25 -8.87
N THR A 11 -0.07 -7.82 -8.43
CA THR A 11 0.46 -7.61 -7.08
C THR A 11 0.80 -6.14 -6.84
N ALA A 12 1.42 -5.47 -7.80
CA ALA A 12 1.72 -4.04 -7.70
C ALA A 12 0.45 -3.20 -7.58
N ALA A 13 -0.57 -3.51 -8.40
CA ALA A 13 -1.87 -2.85 -8.35
C ALA A 13 -2.58 -3.04 -7.00
N LEU A 14 -2.49 -4.23 -6.38
CA LEU A 14 -3.01 -4.47 -5.03
C LEU A 14 -2.30 -3.63 -3.97
N GLY A 15 -0.97 -3.49 -4.06
CA GLY A 15 -0.20 -2.60 -3.18
C GLY A 15 -0.64 -1.13 -3.32
N LEU A 16 -0.85 -0.66 -4.55
CA LEU A 16 -1.36 0.69 -4.84
C LEU A 16 -2.80 0.90 -4.31
N ALA A 17 -3.67 -0.10 -4.43
CA ALA A 17 -5.01 -0.05 -3.85
C ALA A 17 -4.96 0.06 -2.31
N GLY A 18 -4.05 -0.67 -1.67
CA GLY A 18 -3.78 -0.56 -0.23
C GLY A 18 -3.30 0.84 0.18
N LEU A 19 -2.40 1.45 -0.60
CA LEU A 19 -1.99 2.84 -0.42
C LEU A 19 -3.18 3.81 -0.52
N GLY A 20 -4.05 3.62 -1.51
CA GLY A 20 -5.27 4.42 -1.66
C GLY A 20 -6.20 4.31 -0.45
N TYR A 21 -6.33 3.12 0.14
CA TYR A 21 -7.06 2.91 1.39
C TYR A 21 -6.42 3.66 2.56
N CYS A 22 -5.10 3.55 2.74
CA CYS A 22 -4.37 4.29 3.78
C CYS A 22 -4.58 5.80 3.67
N ILE A 23 -4.54 6.37 2.46
CA ILE A 23 -4.77 7.80 2.25
C ILE A 23 -6.20 8.20 2.66
N ARG A 24 -7.21 7.45 2.23
CA ARG A 24 -8.62 7.74 2.58
C ARG A 24 -8.83 7.68 4.09
N GLU A 25 -8.28 6.68 4.76
CA GLU A 25 -8.43 6.53 6.21
C GLU A 25 -7.66 7.59 7.00
N ALA A 26 -6.44 7.95 6.56
CA ALA A 26 -5.69 9.05 7.16
C ALA A 26 -6.45 10.37 7.08
N VAL A 27 -7.03 10.67 5.92
CA VAL A 27 -7.85 11.88 5.72
C VAL A 27 -9.10 11.84 6.61
N ARG A 28 -9.76 10.70 6.72
CA ARG A 28 -10.92 10.52 7.61
C ARG A 28 -10.57 10.79 9.07
N ILE A 29 -9.48 10.19 9.57
CA ILE A 29 -9.02 10.40 10.96
C ILE A 29 -8.70 11.87 11.21
N ARG A 30 -7.97 12.51 10.29
CA ARG A 30 -7.59 13.93 10.42
C ARG A 30 -8.79 14.89 10.38
N LYS A 31 -9.83 14.56 9.59
CA LYS A 31 -11.05 15.38 9.47
C LYS A 31 -12.08 15.11 10.57
N GLY A 32 -12.03 13.96 11.24
CA GLY A 32 -13.06 13.50 12.16
C GLY A 32 -13.13 14.18 13.54
N GLY A 33 -12.31 15.21 13.81
CA GLY A 33 -12.37 15.97 15.06
C GLY A 33 -12.08 15.17 16.34
N ILE A 34 -11.45 13.99 16.23
CA ILE A 34 -11.16 13.10 17.35
C ILE A 34 -10.00 13.70 18.19
N PRO A 35 -10.02 13.58 19.54
CA PRO A 35 -8.93 14.06 20.40
C PRO A 35 -7.55 13.66 19.90
N ALA A 36 -6.57 14.58 20.00
CA ALA A 36 -5.26 14.45 19.37
C ALA A 36 -4.53 13.14 19.72
N GLU A 37 -4.65 12.68 20.97
CA GLU A 37 -4.04 11.44 21.44
C GLU A 37 -4.60 10.20 20.75
N GLN A 38 -5.92 10.14 20.56
CA GLN A 38 -6.59 9.04 19.87
C GLN A 38 -6.31 9.07 18.36
N SER A 39 -6.23 10.27 17.77
CA SER A 39 -5.84 10.46 16.37
C SER A 39 -4.42 9.97 16.10
N ALA A 40 -3.47 10.28 16.99
CA ALA A 40 -2.08 9.85 16.87
C ALA A 40 -1.94 8.32 16.93
N ALA A 41 -2.64 7.65 17.86
CA ALA A 41 -2.64 6.19 17.97
C ALA A 41 -3.15 5.50 16.69
N LYS A 42 -4.28 5.99 16.14
CA LYS A 42 -4.84 5.45 14.89
C LYS A 42 -3.93 5.68 13.69
N LEU A 43 -3.31 6.85 13.59
CA LEU A 43 -2.36 7.15 12.51
C LEU A 43 -1.11 6.27 12.59
N ARG A 44 -0.59 5.97 13.80
CA ARG A 44 0.54 5.05 13.97
C ARG A 44 0.22 3.64 13.48
N ALA A 45 -0.97 3.11 13.78
CA ALA A 45 -1.41 1.82 13.25
C ALA A 45 -1.50 1.85 11.71
N LEU A 46 -1.95 2.97 11.15
CA LEU A 46 -2.05 3.15 9.71
C LEU A 46 -0.70 3.17 8.99
N VAL A 47 0.38 3.62 9.64
CA VAL A 47 1.73 3.58 9.09
C VAL A 47 2.19 2.14 8.85
N ALA A 48 1.88 1.21 9.75
CA ALA A 48 2.19 -0.20 9.55
C ALA A 48 1.48 -0.78 8.31
N VAL A 49 0.20 -0.42 8.13
CA VAL A 49 -0.57 -0.81 6.93
C VAL A 49 0.02 -0.18 5.67
N ASN A 50 0.41 1.09 5.74
CA ASN A 50 1.05 1.79 4.62
C ASN A 50 2.36 1.11 4.21
N MET A 51 3.21 0.75 5.17
CA MET A 51 4.47 0.05 4.89
C MET A 51 4.24 -1.33 4.28
N ALA A 52 3.23 -2.07 4.75
CA ALA A 52 2.84 -3.33 4.14
C ALA A 52 2.38 -3.14 2.68
N ALA A 53 1.53 -2.14 2.41
CA ALA A 53 1.05 -1.83 1.07
C ALA A 53 2.19 -1.41 0.12
N VAL A 54 3.11 -0.58 0.60
CA VAL A 54 4.33 -0.18 -0.12
C VAL A 54 5.18 -1.41 -0.43
N GLY A 55 5.42 -2.29 0.55
CA GLY A 55 6.18 -3.53 0.34
C GLY A 55 5.56 -4.43 -0.73
N VAL A 56 4.24 -4.63 -0.68
CA VAL A 56 3.51 -5.38 -1.72
C VAL A 56 3.67 -4.75 -3.10
N ALA A 57 3.58 -3.41 -3.19
CA ALA A 57 3.77 -2.70 -4.45
C ALA A 57 5.18 -2.92 -5.03
N PHE A 58 6.22 -2.83 -4.20
CA PHE A 58 7.60 -3.07 -4.60
C PHE A 58 7.86 -4.52 -4.99
N ILE A 59 7.29 -5.49 -4.28
CA ILE A 59 7.39 -6.92 -4.64
C ILE A 59 6.75 -7.16 -6.02
N GLY A 60 5.57 -6.59 -6.27
CA GLY A 60 4.90 -6.67 -7.57
C GLY A 60 5.75 -6.07 -8.69
N LEU A 61 6.28 -4.86 -8.50
CA LEU A 61 7.19 -4.24 -9.47
C LEU A 61 8.46 -5.06 -9.69
N GLY A 62 9.04 -5.63 -8.63
CA GLY A 62 10.19 -6.52 -8.72
C GLY A 62 9.90 -7.76 -9.58
N MET A 63 8.71 -8.36 -9.44
CA MET A 63 8.26 -9.47 -10.30
C MET A 63 8.09 -9.04 -11.76
N VAL A 64 7.56 -7.84 -12.03
CA VAL A 64 7.47 -7.30 -13.40
C VAL A 64 8.85 -7.18 -14.01
N VAL A 65 9.79 -6.55 -13.30
CA VAL A 65 11.17 -6.37 -13.77
C VAL A 65 11.84 -7.73 -14.01
N ALA A 66 11.74 -8.65 -13.07
CA ALA A 66 12.27 -10.01 -13.24
C ALA A 66 11.65 -10.72 -14.45
N GLY A 67 10.33 -10.60 -14.65
CA GLY A 67 9.62 -11.20 -15.78
C GLY A 67 9.94 -10.57 -17.14
N LEU A 68 10.46 -9.34 -17.17
CA LEU A 68 10.98 -8.69 -18.38
C LEU A 68 12.41 -9.15 -18.71
N LEU A 69 13.21 -9.49 -17.69
CA LEU A 69 14.61 -9.92 -17.84
C LEU A 69 14.76 -11.41 -18.14
N LEU A 70 13.83 -12.24 -17.64
CA LEU A 70 13.75 -13.70 -17.83
C LEU A 70 12.82 -14.06 -18.98
#